data_AF-A0A1B6KYA7-F1
#
_entry.id   AF-A0A1B6KYA7-F1
#
_cell.length_a   1.000
_cell.length_b   1.000
_cell.length_c   1.000
_cell.angle_alpha   90.00
_cell.angle_beta   90.00
_cell.angle_gamma   90.00
#
_symmetry.space_group_name_H-M   'P 1'
#
loop_
_entity.id
_entity.type
_entity.pdbx_description
1 polymer ?
#
loop_
_entity_poly.entity_id
_entity_poly.type
_entity_poly.pdbx_seq_one_letter_code
_entity_poly.pdbx_strand_id
1 'polypeptide(L)'
;QANRSRDSDSTMDKPTSQTQSGSSPVWMFWRRRRHLVTFLTFLGFTNIYILRVNLNVAIVAMTSRYNVTLNNGTVVEKQDFDWNSKMQGVALSCFFYGYTCTQLLGGWLGARFG
;
A
#
# COMPACT_ATOMS: atom_id res chain seq x y z
N GLN A 1 -29.95 -77.54 -34.57
CA GLN A 1 -29.45 -76.73 -33.42
C GLN A 1 -27.93 -76.70 -33.53
N ALA A 2 -27.25 -75.75 -34.17
CA ALA A 2 -27.44 -74.30 -34.26
C ALA A 2 -27.51 -73.62 -32.89
N ASN A 3 -26.35 -73.43 -32.25
CA ASN A 3 -25.96 -72.25 -31.45
C ASN A 3 -24.55 -72.53 -30.88
N ARG A 4 -23.59 -71.62 -30.88
CA ARG A 4 -23.51 -70.27 -31.42
C ARG A 4 -22.02 -69.94 -31.50
N SER A 5 -21.69 -69.20 -32.54
CA SER A 5 -20.37 -68.88 -33.05
C SER A 5 -19.42 -68.24 -32.04
N ARG A 6 -18.14 -68.59 -32.21
CA ARG A 6 -17.00 -67.68 -32.02
C ARG A 6 -17.34 -66.30 -32.60
N ASP A 7 -16.99 -65.23 -31.89
CA ASP A 7 -16.41 -64.02 -32.51
C ASP A 7 -15.75 -63.11 -31.47
N SER A 8 -14.55 -62.64 -31.84
CA SER A 8 -13.90 -61.35 -31.50
C SER A 8 -13.70 -61.03 -30.01
N ASP A 9 -12.52 -61.23 -29.39
CA ASP A 9 -11.22 -60.59 -29.65
C ASP A 9 -11.25 -59.18 -30.26
N SER A 10 -10.48 -58.27 -29.64
CA SER A 10 -10.17 -56.89 -30.04
C SER A 10 -11.33 -55.86 -30.04
N THR A 11 -11.41 -55.08 -28.97
CA THR A 11 -11.43 -53.59 -29.01
C THR A 11 -11.26 -53.11 -27.57
N MET A 12 -10.03 -52.85 -27.11
CA MET A 12 -9.33 -51.58 -27.27
C MET A 12 -10.02 -50.44 -26.49
N ASP A 13 -9.32 -50.03 -25.45
CA ASP A 13 -9.65 -48.97 -24.51
C ASP A 13 -9.91 -47.63 -25.22
N LYS A 14 -10.95 -46.92 -24.80
CA LYS A 14 -10.86 -45.46 -24.64
C LYS A 14 -12.01 -44.89 -23.80
N PRO A 15 -11.73 -44.28 -22.64
CA PRO A 15 -12.70 -43.42 -21.96
C PRO A 15 -12.76 -42.12 -22.76
N THR A 16 -13.86 -41.85 -23.45
CA THR A 16 -13.98 -40.65 -24.28
C THR A 16 -14.96 -39.68 -23.65
N SER A 17 -14.40 -38.50 -23.33
CA SER A 17 -15.08 -37.22 -23.12
C SER A 17 -15.53 -36.89 -21.70
N GLN A 18 -14.56 -36.69 -20.81
CA GLN A 18 -14.73 -35.60 -19.83
C GLN A 18 -14.86 -34.29 -20.61
N THR A 19 -16.02 -33.65 -20.53
CA THR A 19 -16.23 -32.27 -20.98
C THR A 19 -15.28 -31.37 -20.20
N GLN A 20 -14.13 -31.08 -20.78
CA GLN A 20 -13.21 -30.05 -20.30
C GLN A 20 -13.88 -28.69 -20.48
N SER A 21 -14.65 -28.27 -19.49
CA SER A 21 -14.86 -26.86 -19.23
C SER A 21 -13.48 -26.25 -18.95
N GLY A 22 -12.91 -25.62 -19.97
CA GLY A 22 -11.65 -24.88 -19.90
C GLY A 22 -11.77 -23.69 -18.96
N SER A 23 -11.82 -23.97 -17.67
CA SER A 23 -11.62 -22.98 -16.61
C SER A 23 -10.16 -22.57 -16.68
N SER A 24 -9.90 -21.40 -17.28
CA SER A 24 -8.58 -20.77 -17.31
C SER A 24 -7.95 -20.85 -15.91
N PRO A 25 -6.69 -21.29 -15.73
CA PRO A 25 -6.12 -21.49 -14.41
C PRO A 25 -5.99 -20.12 -13.71
N VAL A 26 -6.90 -19.86 -12.76
CA VAL A 26 -6.90 -18.72 -11.84
C VAL A 26 -5.56 -18.54 -11.11
N TRP A 27 -4.72 -19.58 -11.10
CA TRP A 27 -3.39 -19.59 -10.49
C TRP A 27 -2.42 -18.57 -11.12
N MET A 28 -2.44 -18.38 -12.44
CA MET A 28 -1.57 -17.40 -13.11
C MET A 28 -2.01 -15.95 -12.83
N PHE A 29 -3.33 -15.76 -12.72
CA PHE A 29 -3.92 -14.47 -12.37
C PHE A 29 -3.60 -14.08 -10.92
N TRP A 30 -3.61 -15.04 -10.00
CA TRP A 30 -3.12 -14.86 -8.63
C TRP A 30 -1.62 -14.52 -8.58
N ARG A 31 -0.79 -15.10 -9.44
CA ARG A 31 0.65 -14.80 -9.50
C ARG A 31 0.93 -13.33 -9.88
N ARG A 32 0.26 -12.80 -10.91
CA ARG A 32 0.41 -11.39 -11.32
C ARG A 32 -0.24 -10.41 -10.33
N ARG A 33 -1.38 -10.78 -9.75
CA ARG A 33 -2.07 -9.98 -8.73
C ARG A 33 -1.26 -9.84 -7.43
N ARG A 34 -0.58 -10.89 -6.97
CA ARG A 34 0.26 -10.82 -5.76
C ARG A 34 1.40 -9.80 -5.89
N HIS A 35 2.09 -9.78 -7.03
CA HIS A 35 3.14 -8.78 -7.27
C HIS A 35 2.60 -7.35 -7.33
N LEU A 36 1.42 -7.14 -7.94
CA LEU A 36 0.76 -5.84 -7.95
C LEU A 36 0.35 -5.38 -6.54
N VAL A 37 -0.17 -6.28 -5.70
CA VAL A 37 -0.53 -5.95 -4.31
C VAL A 37 0.72 -5.58 -3.51
N THR A 38 1.79 -6.39 -3.56
CA THR A 38 3.04 -6.06 -2.87
C THR A 38 3.64 -4.75 -3.38
N PHE A 39 3.63 -4.52 -4.68
CA PHE A 39 4.08 -3.25 -5.27
C PHE A 39 3.22 -2.06 -4.80
N LEU A 40 1.90 -2.22 -4.73
CA LEU A 40 0.97 -1.17 -4.28
C LEU A 40 1.11 -0.88 -2.78
N THR A 41 1.27 -1.91 -1.95
CA THR A 41 1.55 -1.77 -0.52
C THR A 41 2.91 -1.08 -0.32
N PHE A 42 3.94 -1.50 -1.05
CA PHE A 42 5.25 -0.85 -1.02
C PHE A 42 5.19 0.63 -1.44
N LEU A 43 4.47 0.93 -2.53
CA LEU A 43 4.27 2.30 -2.99
C LEU A 43 3.49 3.14 -1.97
N GLY A 44 2.45 2.58 -1.35
CA GLY A 44 1.66 3.24 -0.32
C GLY A 44 2.48 3.56 0.94
N PHE A 45 3.27 2.59 1.42
CA PHE A 45 4.20 2.82 2.54
C PHE A 45 5.25 3.88 2.22
N THR A 46 5.78 3.86 0.99
CA THR A 46 6.77 4.86 0.54
C THR A 46 6.16 6.26 0.45
N ASN A 47 4.94 6.38 -0.08
CA ASN A 47 4.24 7.67 -0.18
C ASN A 47 3.95 8.26 1.20
N ILE A 48 3.45 7.45 2.14
CA ILE A 48 3.23 7.86 3.53
C ILE A 48 4.54 8.28 4.19
N TYR A 49 5.63 7.55 3.97
CA TYR A 49 6.94 7.89 4.51
C TYR A 49 7.44 9.25 4.02
N ILE A 50 7.32 9.53 2.71
CA ILE A 50 7.72 10.82 2.13
C ILE A 50 6.85 11.97 2.68
N LEU A 51 5.53 11.79 2.77
CA LEU A 51 4.63 12.77 3.38
C LEU A 51 5.04 13.07 4.83
N ARG A 52 5.38 12.02 5.58
CA ARG A 52 5.82 12.13 6.99
C ARG A 52 7.09 12.98 7.12
N VAL A 53 8.05 12.77 6.23
CA VAL A 53 9.30 13.54 6.19
C VAL A 53 9.04 14.98 5.77
N ASN A 54 8.24 15.21 4.73
CA ASN A 54 7.93 16.53 4.23
C ASN A 54 7.20 17.39 5.26
N LEU A 55 6.28 16.82 6.06
CA LEU A 55 5.63 17.52 7.15
C LEU A 55 6.62 17.96 8.24
N ASN A 56 7.55 17.08 8.61
CA ASN A 56 8.58 17.37 9.62
C ASN A 56 9.58 18.44 9.14
N VAL A 57 9.86 18.51 7.83
CA VAL A 57 10.71 19.56 7.25
C VAL A 57 9.94 20.86 7.08
N ALA A 58 8.67 20.80 6.66
CA ALA A 58 7.81 21.97 6.48
C ALA A 58 7.61 22.75 7.78
N ILE A 59 7.46 22.08 8.92
CA ILE A 59 7.33 22.75 10.22
C ILE A 59 8.61 23.52 10.61
N VAL A 60 9.79 23.02 10.22
CA VAL A 60 11.07 23.71 10.44
C VAL A 60 11.23 24.90 9.49
N ALA A 61 10.86 24.72 8.23
CA ALA A 61 10.90 25.78 7.22
C ALA A 61 9.99 26.96 7.58
N MET A 62 8.77 26.67 8.08
CA MET A 62 7.82 27.72 8.52
C MET A 62 8.28 28.51 9.76
N THR A 63 9.26 28.01 10.49
CA THR A 63 9.83 28.71 11.66
C THR A 63 11.24 29.25 11.43
N SER A 64 11.74 29.11 10.20
CA SER A 64 13.04 29.66 9.86
C SER A 64 12.94 31.18 9.82
N ARG A 65 13.77 31.85 10.61
CA ARG A 65 13.90 33.31 10.56
C ARG A 65 14.69 33.71 9.33
N TYR A 66 14.27 34.77 8.65
CA TYR A 66 15.00 35.29 7.50
C TYR A 66 15.31 36.78 7.66
N ASN A 67 16.50 37.14 7.20
CA ASN A 67 17.02 38.49 7.27
C ASN A 67 16.58 39.26 6.03
N VAL A 68 15.78 40.31 6.23
CA VAL A 68 15.34 41.20 5.15
C VAL A 68 16.15 42.48 5.25
N THR A 69 16.99 42.71 4.24
CA THR A 69 17.71 43.98 4.08
C THR A 69 16.75 45.02 3.52
N LEU A 70 16.40 46.02 4.33
CA LEU A 70 15.65 47.18 3.82
C LEU A 70 16.55 48.06 2.95
N ASN A 71 15.95 48.84 2.05
CA ASN A 71 16.65 49.81 1.18
C ASN A 71 17.52 50.83 1.95
N ASN A 72 17.33 50.98 3.26
CA ASN A 72 18.14 51.84 4.13
C ASN A 72 19.40 51.16 4.71
N GLY A 73 19.75 49.94 4.27
CA GLY A 73 20.93 49.22 4.77
C GLY A 73 20.76 48.56 6.15
N THR A 74 19.57 48.65 6.75
CA THR A 74 19.24 47.98 8.01
C THR A 74 18.79 46.54 7.75
N VAL A 75 19.44 45.58 8.40
CA VAL A 75 19.05 44.16 8.39
C VAL A 75 18.00 43.95 9.48
N VAL A 76 16.77 43.65 9.09
CA VAL A 76 15.69 43.33 10.04
C VAL A 76 15.41 41.83 9.93
N GLU A 77 15.58 41.11 11.03
CA GLU A 77 15.10 39.73 11.17
C GLU A 77 13.56 39.78 11.11
N LYS A 78 12.96 39.31 10.02
CA LYS A 78 11.51 39.06 9.99
C LYS A 78 11.25 37.58 10.17
N GLN A 79 10.21 37.30 10.95
CA GLN A 79 9.62 35.99 11.09
C GLN A 79 8.17 36.11 10.63
N ASP A 80 7.78 35.43 9.55
CA ASP A 80 6.41 35.53 9.01
C ASP A 80 5.37 34.92 9.95
N PHE A 81 5.80 33.99 10.81
CA PHE A 81 4.97 33.34 11.80
C PHE A 81 5.74 33.22 13.12
N ASP A 82 5.36 33.99 14.15
CA ASP A 82 5.83 33.88 15.54
C ASP A 82 5.34 32.59 16.22
N TRP A 83 5.53 31.45 15.56
CA TRP A 83 5.28 30.14 16.16
C TRP A 83 6.30 29.93 17.28
N ASN A 84 5.82 30.09 18.51
CA ASN A 84 6.57 29.74 19.71
C ASN A 84 7.01 28.26 19.61
N SER A 85 8.24 27.94 20.02
CA SER A 85 8.78 26.56 20.02
C SER A 85 7.85 25.55 20.68
N LYS A 86 7.04 25.99 21.66
CA LYS A 86 6.00 25.17 22.30
C LYS A 86 4.91 24.73 21.32
N MET A 87 4.50 25.60 20.40
CA MET A 87 3.44 25.31 19.42
C MET A 87 3.92 24.35 18.33
N GLN A 88 5.20 24.45 17.91
CA GLN A 88 5.83 23.43 17.07
C GLN A 88 5.87 22.06 17.76
N GLY A 89 6.27 22.02 19.03
CA GLY A 89 6.29 20.77 19.79
C GLY A 89 4.89 20.14 19.93
N VAL A 90 3.86 20.97 20.09
CA VAL A 90 2.46 20.49 20.11
C VAL A 90 2.05 19.93 18.75
N ALA A 91 2.34 20.62 17.64
CA ALA A 91 2.05 20.09 16.30
C ALA A 91 2.77 18.75 16.03
N LEU A 92 4.05 18.66 16.41
CA LEU A 92 4.86 17.45 16.22
C LEU A 92 4.33 16.27 17.07
N SER A 93 3.96 16.53 18.31
CA SER A 93 3.40 15.53 19.23
C SER A 93 1.99 15.08 18.83
N CYS A 94 1.11 15.98 18.39
CA CYS A 94 -0.21 15.63 17.85
C CYS A 94 -0.09 14.72 16.62
N PHE A 95 0.85 15.02 15.72
CA PHE A 95 1.08 14.20 14.54
C PHE A 95 1.62 12.80 14.90
N PHE A 96 2.52 12.72 15.88
CA PHE A 96 3.04 11.44 16.38
C PHE A 96 1.98 10.59 17.07
N TYR A 97 1.15 11.21 17.92
CA TYR A 97 0.09 10.52 18.65
C TYR A 97 -1.02 10.03 17.70
N GLY A 98 -1.44 10.89 16.75
CA GLY A 98 -2.44 10.51 15.75
C GLY A 98 -2.00 9.33 14.89
N TYR A 99 -0.75 9.35 14.38
CA TYR A 99 -0.20 8.24 13.61
C TYR A 99 -0.15 6.93 14.41
N THR A 100 0.23 7.01 15.69
CA THR A 100 0.30 5.85 16.58
C THR A 100 -1.10 5.27 16.84
N CYS A 101 -2.10 6.11 17.12
CA CYS A 101 -3.48 5.68 17.29
C CYS A 101 -4.06 5.02 16.03
N THR A 102 -3.84 5.58 14.84
CA THR A 102 -4.36 5.01 13.59
C THR A 102 -3.71 3.66 13.27
N GLN A 103 -2.41 3.48 13.55
CA GLN A 103 -1.77 2.17 13.36
C GLN A 103 -2.34 1.11 14.31
N LEU A 104 -2.58 1.46 15.58
CA LEU A 104 -3.19 0.55 16.56
C LEU A 104 -4.65 0.21 16.17
N LEU A 105 -5.41 1.21 15.72
CA LEU A 105 -6.76 1.01 15.19
C LEU A 105 -6.76 0.14 13.94
N GLY A 106 -5.82 0.34 13.01
CA GLY A 106 -5.69 -0.46 11.80
C GLY A 106 -5.36 -1.92 12.10
N GLY A 107 -4.49 -2.18 13.08
CA GLY A 107 -4.22 -3.53 13.58
C GLY A 107 -5.44 -4.17 14.24
N TRP A 108 -6.17 -3.42 15.06
CA TRP A 108 -7.40 -3.90 15.71
C TRP A 108 -8.54 -4.16 14.71
N LEU A 109 -8.75 -3.28 13.73
CA LEU A 109 -9.74 -3.48 12.65
C LEU A 109 -9.36 -4.69 11.77
N GLY A 110 -8.07 -4.85 11.45
CA GLY A 110 -7.58 -6.01 10.70
C GLY A 110 -7.90 -7.32 11.40
N ALA A 111 -7.76 -7.37 12.73
CA ALA A 111 -8.11 -8.56 13.53
C ALA A 111 -9.63 -8.79 13.67
N ARG A 112 -10.46 -7.76 13.47
CA ARG A 112 -11.93 -7.82 13.63
C ARG A 112 -12.65 -8.16 12.32
N PHE A 113 -12.12 -7.71 11.17
CA PHE A 113 -12.78 -7.78 9.86
C PHE A 113 -12.00 -8.60 8.81
N GLY A 114 -10.80 -9.08 9.14
CA GLY A 114 -10.00 -10.01 8.32
C GLY A 114 -9.97 -11.39 8.93
#